data_AF-A0A917VYI9-F1
#
_entry.id   AF-A0A917VYI9-F1
#
_cell.length_a   1.000
_cell.length_b   1.000
_cell.length_c   1.000
_cell.angle_alpha   90.00
_cell.angle_beta   90.00
_cell.angle_gamma   90.00
#
_symmetry.space_group_name_H-M   'P 1'
#
loop_
_entity.id
_entity.type
_entity.pdbx_description
1 polymer ?
#
loop_
_entity_poly.entity_id
_entity_poly.type
_entity_poly.pdbx_seq_one_letter_code
_entity_poly.pdbx_strand_id
1 'polypeptide(L)'
;MRLHEDTIEKIRKSLDIVDIVGDYVQLRKQGRNFVGLCPFHSERTPSFSVSPDKQLYHCFGCGAGGNLFTFIMEIEGMSFSEAAQFLADKAKIDLGPSLSKTSAGGDARDQSKKQLSEGMDLLTKFYHYLLATAKFGKSGMNYLNDRGFTKDMIERFQLGYAIDSWDTATSLLERRQVNLGQMEKAGLIGKRGFDNKYFDRFRNRIIFPIFNPRGQTVAFAGRTLGDEKPKYLNTPESSLFHKGKILYGYHLARQSIRKSNQAVLLEGYVDVIRAHQAGVTNSVASMGTSLTEEQAAMLFRAAETIIICYDSDTAGIEASFRAAAMFQESNKIVKIAKMPEGFDPDDYIRKFGGERFKSDVIGASQTLMTFKMDYFRRKRNLVDEGDRLLYIEEVLKEISTLKRAVERDHYLRLLAEEFSISLDALKRQEMQMYKAAKRQEERRDRERPVILNRPDRIAPAYEMAERRLLARMMRSRKVTEHVRDMLGGTFAIELHQALAAYLYAYYEEGNPPDEGLFIQRLEDPGLQQKAVELSMIPMSDQAEEREIEDCIHQVIKHSKAAVIADKEEERKQAEQSGHYQLAAQLVSEIIGIKKQLNAHNAEQE
;
A
#
# COMPACT_ATOMS: atom_id res chain seq x y z
N MET A 1 17.01 -22.93 -1.23
CA MET A 1 17.87 -22.72 -0.04
C MET A 1 17.00 -22.94 1.18
N ARG A 2 17.17 -24.04 1.92
CA ARG A 2 16.35 -24.32 3.11
C ARG A 2 17.03 -23.71 4.34
N LEU A 3 16.48 -22.63 4.86
CA LEU A 3 16.65 -22.29 6.27
C LEU A 3 16.16 -23.50 7.08
N HIS A 4 16.86 -23.86 8.17
CA HIS A 4 16.40 -24.94 9.06
C HIS A 4 14.97 -24.62 9.49
N GLU A 5 14.04 -25.56 9.36
CA GLU A 5 12.62 -25.35 9.73
C GLU A 5 12.51 -24.81 11.17
N ASP A 6 13.36 -25.30 12.07
CA ASP A 6 13.48 -24.85 13.46
C ASP A 6 13.76 -23.34 13.60
N THR A 7 14.52 -22.76 12.68
CA THR A 7 14.90 -21.34 12.72
C THR A 7 13.74 -20.46 12.26
N ILE A 8 13.01 -20.89 11.22
CA ILE A 8 11.80 -20.21 10.75
C ILE A 8 10.73 -20.26 11.86
N GLU A 9 10.56 -21.42 12.51
CA GLU A 9 9.66 -21.63 13.63
C GLU A 9 10.00 -20.70 14.82
N LYS A 10 11.30 -20.55 15.14
CA LYS A 10 11.75 -19.64 16.21
C LYS A 10 11.40 -18.18 15.91
N ILE A 11 11.65 -17.70 14.69
CA ILE A 11 11.29 -16.34 14.29
C ILE A 11 9.77 -16.14 14.44
N ARG A 12 8.97 -17.09 13.92
CA ARG A 12 7.50 -17.04 13.99
C ARG A 12 6.98 -16.95 15.42
N LYS A 13 7.56 -17.73 16.35
CA LYS A 13 7.16 -17.71 17.77
C LYS A 13 7.60 -16.46 18.53
N SER A 14 8.61 -15.75 18.01
CA SER A 14 9.19 -14.58 18.69
C SER A 14 8.53 -13.25 18.32
N LEU A 15 7.77 -13.19 17.22
CA LEU A 15 7.19 -11.97 16.69
C LEU A 15 5.68 -12.13 16.55
N ASP A 16 4.92 -11.10 16.92
CA ASP A 16 3.49 -11.01 16.63
C ASP A 16 3.28 -10.34 15.27
N ILE A 17 2.56 -11.00 14.36
CA ILE A 17 2.17 -10.46 13.07
C ILE A 17 1.43 -9.12 13.21
N VAL A 18 0.65 -8.90 14.27
CA VAL A 18 -0.07 -7.64 14.48
C VAL A 18 0.90 -6.48 14.67
N ASP A 19 2.00 -6.69 15.39
CA ASP A 19 3.04 -5.67 15.59
C ASP A 19 3.80 -5.42 14.28
N ILE A 20 4.15 -6.48 13.55
CA ILE A 20 4.84 -6.37 12.26
C ILE A 20 3.98 -5.64 11.24
N VAL A 21 2.70 -5.98 11.12
CA VAL A 21 1.79 -5.30 10.18
C VAL A 21 1.45 -3.89 10.67
N GLY A 22 1.28 -3.69 11.99
CA GLY A 22 1.02 -2.39 12.61
C GLY A 22 2.12 -1.37 12.30
N ASP A 23 3.33 -1.86 12.05
CA ASP A 23 4.46 -1.08 11.53
C ASP A 23 4.33 -0.63 10.08
N TYR A 24 3.23 -0.91 9.39
CA TYR A 24 2.97 -0.51 8.01
C TYR A 24 1.55 0.06 7.85
N VAL A 25 0.59 -0.54 8.53
CA VAL A 25 -0.84 -0.26 8.38
C VAL A 25 -1.43 0.14 9.73
N GLN A 26 -2.26 1.17 9.74
CA GLN A 26 -3.05 1.49 10.92
C GLN A 26 -4.15 0.45 11.11
N LEU A 27 -4.00 -0.37 12.15
CA LEU A 27 -4.93 -1.44 12.50
C LEU A 27 -5.88 -1.00 13.63
N ARG A 28 -7.15 -1.41 13.55
CA ARG A 28 -8.16 -1.25 14.60
C ARG A 28 -8.69 -2.61 15.02
N LYS A 29 -8.82 -2.86 16.32
CA LYS A 29 -9.34 -4.14 16.82
C LYS A 29 -10.83 -4.29 16.48
N GLN A 30 -11.21 -5.41 15.88
CA GLN A 30 -12.59 -5.76 15.54
C GLN A 30 -12.84 -7.25 15.87
N GLY A 31 -13.51 -7.51 16.99
CA GLY A 31 -13.68 -8.87 17.50
C GLY A 31 -12.35 -9.51 17.91
N ARG A 32 -12.08 -10.71 17.38
CA ARG A 32 -10.81 -11.45 17.60
C ARG A 32 -9.67 -10.98 16.67
N ASN A 33 -9.99 -10.28 15.58
CA ASN A 33 -9.02 -9.85 14.58
C ASN A 33 -8.76 -8.33 14.66
N PHE A 34 -7.75 -7.88 13.91
CA PHE A 34 -7.44 -6.48 13.66
C PHE A 34 -7.72 -6.16 12.20
N VAL A 35 -8.32 -4.99 11.93
CA VAL A 35 -8.74 -4.60 10.58
C VAL A 35 -8.17 -3.23 10.21
N GLY A 36 -7.72 -3.08 8.96
CA GLY A 36 -7.14 -1.86 8.42
C GLY A 36 -7.34 -1.73 6.91
N LEU A 37 -6.79 -0.66 6.33
CA LEU A 37 -6.72 -0.51 4.87
C LEU A 37 -5.58 -1.36 4.33
N CYS A 38 -5.84 -2.08 3.25
CA CYS A 38 -4.87 -2.94 2.61
C CYS A 38 -3.65 -2.15 2.13
N PRO A 39 -2.42 -2.60 2.45
CA PRO A 39 -1.21 -1.95 1.96
C PRO A 39 -0.85 -2.35 0.53
N PHE A 40 -1.45 -3.43 0.01
CA PHE A 40 -1.12 -4.03 -1.29
C PHE A 40 -1.98 -3.52 -2.46
N HIS A 41 -3.12 -2.89 -2.17
CA HIS A 41 -3.95 -2.27 -3.19
C HIS A 41 -4.65 -1.03 -2.63
N SER A 42 -5.07 -0.14 -3.54
CA SER A 42 -5.77 1.09 -3.17
C SER A 42 -7.24 0.81 -2.88
N GLU A 43 -7.64 0.92 -1.62
CA GLU A 43 -9.03 0.78 -1.19
C GLU A 43 -9.46 1.90 -0.24
N ARG A 44 -10.78 2.07 -0.13
CA ARG A 44 -11.40 3.12 0.72
C ARG A 44 -12.05 2.56 1.97
N THR A 45 -12.49 1.30 1.90
CA THR A 45 -13.09 0.56 3.01
C THR A 45 -12.07 -0.45 3.53
N PRO A 46 -11.86 -0.55 4.85
CA PRO A 46 -10.96 -1.56 5.41
C PRO A 46 -11.37 -2.98 5.01
N SER A 47 -10.56 -3.66 4.22
CA SER A 47 -10.74 -5.09 3.90
C SER A 47 -9.58 -5.96 4.37
N PHE A 48 -8.54 -5.34 4.94
CA PHE A 48 -7.35 -6.02 5.41
C PHE A 48 -7.54 -6.50 6.85
N SER A 49 -7.59 -7.81 7.06
CA SER A 49 -7.75 -8.45 8.36
C SER A 49 -6.46 -9.15 8.77
N VAL A 50 -6.06 -8.98 10.03
CA VAL A 50 -4.92 -9.63 10.67
C VAL A 50 -5.42 -10.41 11.86
N SER A 51 -5.11 -11.70 11.92
CA SER A 51 -5.50 -12.58 13.01
C SER A 51 -4.28 -12.85 13.91
N PRO A 52 -4.27 -12.34 15.16
CA PRO A 52 -3.17 -12.59 16.10
C PRO A 52 -3.07 -14.08 16.47
N ASP A 53 -4.21 -14.74 16.69
CA ASP A 53 -4.23 -16.15 17.09
C ASP A 53 -3.67 -17.06 15.98
N LYS A 54 -3.97 -16.75 14.71
CA LYS A 54 -3.51 -17.53 13.56
C LYS A 54 -2.15 -17.11 13.04
N GLN A 55 -1.64 -15.94 13.45
CA GLN A 55 -0.43 -15.32 12.90
C GLN A 55 -0.49 -15.17 11.36
N LEU A 56 -1.67 -14.79 10.83
CA LEU A 56 -1.96 -14.63 9.40
C LEU A 56 -2.64 -13.29 9.10
N TYR A 57 -2.45 -12.79 7.87
CA TYR A 57 -3.25 -11.70 7.31
C TYR A 57 -4.01 -12.15 6.07
N HIS A 58 -5.12 -11.49 5.79
CA HIS A 58 -5.89 -11.66 4.56
C HIS A 58 -6.61 -10.37 4.19
N CYS A 59 -6.55 -10.01 2.92
CA CYS A 59 -7.29 -8.91 2.34
C CYS A 59 -8.49 -9.44 1.57
N PHE A 60 -9.69 -9.13 2.05
CA PHE A 60 -10.93 -9.54 1.37
C PHE A 60 -11.22 -8.74 0.09
N GLY A 61 -10.51 -7.64 -0.16
CA GLY A 61 -10.64 -6.84 -1.38
C GLY A 61 -9.81 -7.38 -2.55
N CYS A 62 -8.49 -7.55 -2.36
CA CYS A 62 -7.58 -8.01 -3.43
C CYS A 62 -7.14 -9.47 -3.31
N GLY A 63 -7.53 -10.16 -2.23
CA GLY A 63 -7.14 -11.54 -1.95
C GLY A 63 -5.74 -11.72 -1.35
N ALA A 64 -4.91 -10.67 -1.27
CA ALA A 64 -3.56 -10.79 -0.72
C ALA A 64 -3.62 -11.37 0.71
N GLY A 65 -2.87 -12.43 0.99
CA GLY A 65 -2.95 -13.13 2.27
C GLY A 65 -1.77 -14.05 2.48
N GLY A 66 -1.36 -14.21 3.72
CA GLY A 66 -0.18 -14.99 4.06
C GLY A 66 0.22 -14.83 5.53
N ASN A 67 1.45 -15.24 5.81
CA ASN A 67 2.06 -15.09 7.13
C ASN A 67 2.96 -13.85 7.20
N LEU A 68 3.67 -13.69 8.32
CA LEU A 68 4.54 -12.54 8.55
C LEU A 68 5.70 -12.42 7.53
N PHE A 69 6.20 -13.54 6.98
CA PHE A 69 7.24 -13.54 5.95
C PHE A 69 6.65 -13.11 4.62
N THR A 70 5.53 -13.69 4.21
CA THR A 70 4.81 -13.29 2.99
C THR A 70 4.49 -11.81 3.02
N PHE A 71 4.02 -11.30 4.17
CA PHE A 71 3.71 -9.88 4.34
C PHE A 71 4.93 -9.00 4.05
N ILE A 72 6.08 -9.30 4.68
CA ILE A 72 7.31 -8.52 4.48
C ILE A 72 7.86 -8.67 3.06
N MET A 73 7.84 -9.88 2.50
CA MET A 73 8.25 -10.14 1.13
C MET A 73 7.45 -9.31 0.14
N GLU A 74 6.12 -9.29 0.28
CA GLU A 74 5.23 -8.55 -0.61
C GLU A 74 5.35 -7.03 -0.39
N ILE A 75 5.35 -6.57 0.87
CA ILE A 75 5.29 -5.13 1.16
C ILE A 75 6.63 -4.43 0.92
N GLU A 76 7.73 -5.15 1.12
CA GLU A 76 9.08 -4.63 0.91
C GLU A 76 9.69 -5.10 -0.43
N GLY A 77 9.02 -6.00 -1.17
CA GLY A 77 9.55 -6.59 -2.40
C GLY A 77 10.87 -7.34 -2.15
N MET A 78 10.93 -8.09 -1.05
CA MET A 78 12.11 -8.85 -0.61
C MET A 78 12.01 -10.31 -1.01
N SER A 79 13.15 -10.95 -1.26
CA SER A 79 13.25 -12.41 -1.32
C SER A 79 12.97 -13.03 0.06
N PHE A 80 12.63 -14.32 0.10
CA PHE A 80 12.39 -15.02 1.36
C PHE A 80 13.60 -14.95 2.32
N SER A 81 14.82 -15.07 1.79
CA SER A 81 16.05 -14.97 2.59
C SER A 81 16.24 -13.58 3.20
N GLU A 82 15.90 -12.52 2.47
CA GLU A 82 15.99 -11.14 2.97
C GLU A 82 14.92 -10.86 4.00
N ALA A 83 13.68 -11.31 3.76
CA ALA A 83 12.59 -11.20 4.72
C ALA A 83 12.93 -11.97 6.01
N ALA A 84 13.47 -13.19 5.90
CA ALA A 84 13.90 -13.97 7.05
C ALA A 84 15.01 -13.29 7.85
N GLN A 85 16.02 -12.71 7.19
CA GLN A 85 17.07 -11.93 7.86
C GLN A 85 16.50 -10.69 8.56
N PHE A 86 15.66 -9.93 7.87
CA PHE A 86 15.01 -8.73 8.41
C PHE A 86 14.20 -9.05 9.68
N LEU A 87 13.44 -10.15 9.65
CA LEU A 87 12.61 -10.60 10.77
C LEU A 87 13.47 -11.15 11.90
N ALA A 88 14.55 -11.86 11.61
CA ALA A 88 15.47 -12.35 12.64
C ALA A 88 16.22 -11.22 13.34
N ASP A 89 16.68 -10.20 12.60
CA ASP A 89 17.30 -9.01 13.19
C ASP A 89 16.32 -8.30 14.14
N LYS A 90 15.06 -8.19 13.72
CA LYS A 90 13.98 -7.61 14.53
C LYS A 90 13.66 -8.45 15.77
N ALA A 91 13.72 -9.78 15.65
CA ALA A 91 13.57 -10.73 16.75
C ALA A 91 14.84 -10.89 17.62
N LYS A 92 15.97 -10.29 17.22
CA LYS A 92 17.31 -10.49 17.81
C LYS A 92 17.74 -11.97 17.82
N ILE A 93 17.37 -12.72 16.79
CA ILE A 93 17.75 -14.13 16.59
C ILE A 93 18.96 -14.16 15.65
N ASP A 94 20.08 -14.70 16.12
CA ASP A 94 21.24 -14.93 15.27
C ASP A 94 20.98 -16.11 14.33
N LEU A 95 21.01 -15.86 13.03
CA LEU A 95 20.82 -16.85 11.98
C LEU A 95 22.11 -17.64 11.66
N GLY A 96 23.22 -17.30 12.31
CA GLY A 96 24.53 -17.89 12.06
C GLY A 96 25.06 -17.57 10.65
N PRO A 97 26.28 -18.02 10.31
CA PRO A 97 26.92 -17.74 9.03
C PRO A 97 26.26 -18.42 7.81
N SER A 98 25.11 -19.09 7.96
CA SER A 98 24.46 -19.87 6.89
C SER A 98 23.73 -19.00 5.85
N LEU A 99 23.54 -17.70 6.10
CA LEU A 99 22.99 -16.74 5.13
C LEU A 99 24.04 -15.77 4.56
N SER A 100 25.24 -15.70 5.18
CA SER A 100 26.22 -14.66 4.85
C SER A 100 27.19 -15.01 3.72
N LYS A 101 27.00 -16.14 3.02
CA LYS A 101 27.81 -16.48 1.84
C LYS A 101 26.97 -16.91 0.63
N THR A 102 26.95 -16.00 -0.34
CA THR A 102 26.86 -16.24 -1.80
C THR A 102 25.69 -17.08 -2.32
N SER A 103 24.61 -16.39 -2.71
CA SER A 103 23.66 -16.84 -3.72
C SER A 103 24.32 -16.86 -5.11
N ALA A 104 24.78 -18.03 -5.57
CA ALA A 104 25.21 -18.27 -6.96
C ALA A 104 24.03 -18.62 -7.90
N GLY A 105 22.79 -18.34 -7.49
CA GLY A 105 21.58 -18.66 -8.27
C GLY A 105 20.45 -17.63 -8.09
N GLY A 106 20.78 -16.37 -7.76
CA GLY A 106 19.79 -15.30 -7.80
C GLY A 106 19.50 -14.89 -9.24
N ASP A 107 18.23 -14.67 -9.57
CA ASP A 107 17.83 -14.08 -10.85
C ASP A 107 18.73 -12.90 -11.19
N ALA A 108 19.21 -12.80 -12.43
CA ALA A 108 20.13 -11.73 -12.86
C ALA A 108 19.60 -10.31 -12.57
N ARG A 109 18.28 -10.17 -12.42
CA ARG A 109 17.60 -8.94 -11.98
C ARG A 109 17.89 -8.56 -10.53
N ASP A 110 17.96 -9.53 -9.63
CA ASP A 110 18.09 -9.29 -8.19
C ASP A 110 19.52 -8.90 -7.81
N GLN A 111 20.50 -9.57 -8.43
CA GLN A 111 21.91 -9.21 -8.31
C GLN A 111 22.19 -7.81 -8.88
N SER A 112 21.55 -7.45 -9.99
CA SER A 112 21.65 -6.11 -10.60
C SER A 112 21.09 -5.01 -9.69
N LYS A 113 19.91 -5.24 -9.07
CA LYS A 113 19.35 -4.30 -8.09
C LYS A 113 20.26 -4.13 -6.87
N LYS A 114 20.83 -5.22 -6.37
CA LYS A 114 21.74 -5.20 -5.22
C LYS A 114 23.01 -4.37 -5.51
N GLN A 115 23.68 -4.63 -6.63
CA GLN A 115 24.86 -3.86 -7.05
C GLN A 115 24.56 -2.37 -7.20
N LEU A 116 23.40 -2.04 -7.79
CA LEU A 116 22.98 -0.66 -7.93
C LEU A 116 22.71 0.02 -6.57
N SER A 117 22.06 -0.69 -5.64
CA SER A 117 21.83 -0.19 -4.28
C SER A 117 23.13 0.01 -3.49
N GLU A 118 24.11 -0.88 -3.64
CA GLU A 118 25.44 -0.76 -3.03
C GLU A 118 26.18 0.47 -3.59
N GLY A 119 26.08 0.71 -4.91
CA GLY A 119 26.61 1.91 -5.55
C GLY A 119 25.96 3.20 -5.04
N MET A 120 24.64 3.21 -4.85
CA MET A 120 23.91 4.36 -4.28
C MET A 120 24.38 4.67 -2.86
N ASP A 121 24.43 3.66 -1.97
CA ASP A 121 24.88 3.82 -0.59
C ASP A 121 26.34 4.31 -0.51
N LEU A 122 27.21 3.76 -1.36
CA LEU A 122 28.60 4.23 -1.48
C LEU A 122 28.67 5.71 -1.85
N LEU A 123 27.88 6.16 -2.84
CA LEU A 123 27.84 7.57 -3.24
C LEU A 123 27.27 8.47 -2.15
N THR A 124 26.23 8.05 -1.43
CA THR A 124 25.67 8.81 -0.30
C THR A 124 26.74 9.08 0.76
N LYS A 125 27.43 8.02 1.20
CA LYS A 125 28.53 8.13 2.17
C LYS A 125 29.67 8.98 1.64
N PHE A 126 29.99 8.84 0.36
CA PHE A 126 31.06 9.60 -0.26
C PHE A 126 30.76 11.10 -0.36
N TYR A 127 29.59 11.49 -0.86
CA TYR A 127 29.21 12.90 -0.92
C TYR A 127 29.09 13.53 0.47
N HIS A 128 28.58 12.79 1.45
CA HIS A 128 28.54 13.23 2.84
C HIS A 128 29.95 13.45 3.40
N TYR A 129 30.87 12.52 3.16
CA TYR A 129 32.28 12.65 3.53
C TYR A 129 32.95 13.86 2.87
N LEU A 130 32.70 14.10 1.57
CA LEU A 130 33.24 15.25 0.86
C LEU A 130 32.75 16.57 1.45
N LEU A 131 31.48 16.65 1.85
CA LEU A 131 30.92 17.83 2.53
C LEU A 131 31.57 18.04 3.90
N ALA A 132 31.75 16.98 4.69
CA ALA A 132 32.34 17.04 6.02
C ALA A 132 33.85 17.36 6.00
N THR A 133 34.53 17.05 4.90
CA THR A 133 35.99 17.25 4.77
C THR A 133 36.31 18.68 4.34
N ALA A 134 36.90 19.49 5.23
CA ALA A 134 37.19 20.91 5.00
C ALA A 134 37.96 21.21 3.69
N LYS A 135 38.86 20.31 3.25
CA LYS A 135 39.61 20.46 1.99
C LYS A 135 38.70 20.54 0.76
N PHE A 136 37.56 19.86 0.78
CA PHE A 136 36.66 19.72 -0.36
C PHE A 136 35.33 20.44 -0.12
N GLY A 137 34.75 20.27 1.06
CA GLY A 137 33.40 20.70 1.40
C GLY A 137 33.26 22.13 1.90
N LYS A 138 34.34 22.92 2.06
CA LYS A 138 34.26 24.28 2.65
C LYS A 138 33.19 25.16 1.99
N SER A 139 33.13 25.19 0.66
CA SER A 139 32.13 25.97 -0.07
C SER A 139 30.70 25.49 0.22
N GLY A 140 30.46 24.18 0.14
CA GLY A 140 29.15 23.61 0.40
C GLY A 140 28.71 23.74 1.87
N MET A 141 29.63 23.60 2.81
CA MET A 141 29.37 23.77 4.24
C MET A 141 29.05 25.23 4.58
N ASN A 142 29.80 26.20 4.03
CA ASN A 142 29.51 27.61 4.19
C ASN A 142 28.11 27.93 3.66
N TYR A 143 27.80 27.46 2.45
CA TYR A 143 26.49 27.62 1.86
C TYR A 143 25.35 27.09 2.75
N LEU A 144 25.49 25.88 3.30
CA LEU A 144 24.51 25.29 4.20
C LEU A 144 24.38 26.08 5.51
N ASN A 145 25.49 26.52 6.09
CA ASN A 145 25.50 27.34 7.30
C ASN A 145 24.85 28.71 7.07
N ASP A 146 25.14 29.39 5.96
CA ASP A 146 24.55 30.68 5.57
C ASP A 146 23.04 30.55 5.34
N ARG A 147 22.61 29.38 4.86
CA ARG A 147 21.19 29.01 4.76
C ARG A 147 20.61 28.53 6.08
N GLY A 148 21.38 28.43 7.17
CA GLY A 148 20.92 28.07 8.52
C GLY A 148 20.72 26.57 8.77
N PHE A 149 21.32 25.68 7.96
CA PHE A 149 21.30 24.23 8.22
C PHE A 149 22.14 23.92 9.45
N THR A 150 21.55 23.24 10.43
CA THR A 150 22.27 22.73 11.59
C THR A 150 23.04 21.46 11.24
N LYS A 151 24.12 21.19 11.99
CA LYS A 151 24.91 19.95 11.84
C LYS A 151 24.06 18.69 12.02
N ASP A 152 23.17 18.68 13.01
CA ASP A 152 22.25 17.55 13.24
C ASP A 152 21.38 17.27 12.01
N MET A 153 20.86 18.29 11.33
CA MET A 153 20.09 18.10 10.10
C MET A 153 20.95 17.65 8.92
N ILE A 154 22.18 18.17 8.80
CA ILE A 154 23.14 17.75 7.78
C ILE A 154 23.46 16.26 7.93
N GLU A 155 23.68 15.79 9.15
CA GLU A 155 23.95 14.39 9.48
C GLU A 155 22.70 13.51 9.30
N ARG A 156 21.56 13.93 9.87
CA ARG A 156 20.30 13.16 9.84
C ARG A 156 19.78 12.92 8.43
N PHE A 157 19.86 13.92 7.55
CA PHE A 157 19.47 13.79 6.14
C PHE A 157 20.62 13.36 5.23
N GLN A 158 21.81 13.09 5.81
CA GLN A 158 23.03 12.73 5.10
C GLN A 158 23.34 13.65 3.91
N LEU A 159 23.16 14.97 4.11
CA LEU A 159 23.45 15.94 3.06
C LEU A 159 24.92 15.83 2.63
N GLY A 160 25.17 16.01 1.35
CA GLY A 160 26.50 15.82 0.77
C GLY A 160 26.91 16.95 -0.15
N TYR A 161 28.11 16.82 -0.71
CA TYR A 161 28.64 17.77 -1.68
C TYR A 161 29.31 17.03 -2.84
N ALA A 162 28.81 17.28 -4.05
CA ALA A 162 29.50 16.90 -5.27
C ALA A 162 30.44 18.04 -5.66
N ILE A 163 31.74 17.77 -5.61
CA ILE A 163 32.77 18.76 -5.94
C ILE A 163 32.70 19.14 -7.43
N ASP A 164 33.33 20.26 -7.78
CA ASP A 164 33.48 20.68 -9.17
C ASP A 164 34.57 19.86 -9.88
N SER A 165 34.23 18.63 -10.24
CA SER A 165 35.11 17.70 -10.95
C SER A 165 34.30 16.81 -11.88
N TRP A 166 34.93 16.34 -12.95
CA TRP A 166 34.26 15.58 -14.01
C TRP A 166 34.11 14.09 -13.74
N ASP A 167 34.90 13.50 -12.84
CA ASP A 167 35.03 12.04 -12.74
C ASP A 167 35.31 11.53 -11.32
N THR A 168 35.06 12.34 -10.29
CA THR A 168 35.42 11.98 -8.91
C THR A 168 34.56 10.85 -8.36
N ALA A 169 33.24 10.92 -8.55
CA ALA A 169 32.31 9.85 -8.21
C ALA A 169 32.52 8.64 -9.12
N THR A 170 32.71 8.88 -10.42
CA THR A 170 32.95 7.82 -11.43
C THR A 170 34.21 7.01 -11.09
N SER A 171 35.32 7.68 -10.76
CA SER A 171 36.58 7.05 -10.37
C SER A 171 36.45 6.24 -9.07
N LEU A 172 35.65 6.72 -8.11
CA LEU A 172 35.38 5.95 -6.89
C LEU A 172 34.62 4.66 -7.21
N LEU A 173 33.57 4.74 -8.03
CA LEU A 173 32.76 3.60 -8.42
C LEU A 173 33.60 2.56 -9.17
N GLU A 174 34.46 3.01 -10.08
CA GLU A 174 35.39 2.16 -10.82
C GLU A 174 36.38 1.45 -9.89
N ARG A 175 37.02 2.18 -8.96
CA ARG A 175 37.94 1.60 -7.96
C ARG A 175 37.27 0.58 -7.05
N ARG A 176 35.98 0.77 -6.77
CA ARG A 176 35.15 -0.15 -5.97
C ARG A 176 34.52 -1.26 -6.80
N GLN A 177 34.89 -1.37 -8.08
CA GLN A 177 34.42 -2.40 -9.02
C GLN A 177 32.88 -2.42 -9.16
N VAL A 178 32.24 -1.26 -8.98
CA VAL A 178 30.80 -1.09 -9.23
C VAL A 178 30.56 -1.01 -10.74
N ASN A 179 29.49 -1.65 -11.21
CA ASN A 179 29.14 -1.66 -12.64
C ASN A 179 28.71 -0.25 -13.12
N LEU A 180 29.63 0.48 -13.77
CA LEU A 180 29.37 1.84 -14.27
C LEU A 180 28.21 1.91 -15.28
N GLY A 181 28.01 0.86 -16.08
CA GLY A 181 26.88 0.79 -17.02
C GLY A 181 25.52 0.76 -16.31
N GLN A 182 25.42 0.14 -15.12
CA GLN A 182 24.20 0.19 -14.32
C GLN A 182 24.03 1.56 -13.63
N MET A 183 25.11 2.16 -13.14
CA MET A 183 25.08 3.48 -12.51
C MET A 183 24.68 4.59 -13.51
N GLU A 184 25.09 4.46 -14.77
CA GLU A 184 24.69 5.33 -15.86
C GLU A 184 23.20 5.19 -16.20
N LYS A 185 22.70 3.96 -16.34
CA LYS A 185 21.26 3.68 -16.54
C LYS A 185 20.39 4.19 -15.39
N ALA A 186 20.92 4.18 -14.17
CA ALA A 186 20.27 4.75 -13.00
C ALA A 186 20.38 6.29 -12.93
N GLY A 187 21.09 6.90 -13.88
CA GLY A 187 21.22 8.35 -13.99
C GLY A 187 22.07 8.99 -12.90
N LEU A 188 23.05 8.27 -12.35
CA LEU A 188 23.98 8.79 -11.34
C LEU A 188 25.27 9.35 -11.95
N ILE A 189 25.68 8.76 -13.07
CA ILE A 189 26.76 9.21 -13.93
C ILE A 189 26.22 9.37 -15.35
N GLY A 190 26.90 10.15 -16.19
CA GLY A 190 26.62 10.26 -17.62
C GLY A 190 27.66 9.51 -18.45
N LYS A 191 27.35 9.31 -19.73
CA LYS A 191 28.28 8.76 -20.72
C LYS A 191 28.40 9.71 -21.90
N ARG A 192 29.63 10.05 -22.29
CA ARG A 192 29.88 10.92 -23.44
C ARG A 192 29.71 10.15 -24.73
N GLY A 193 29.00 10.73 -25.70
CA GLY A 193 28.70 10.07 -26.98
C GLY A 193 29.91 9.87 -27.90
N PHE A 194 30.94 10.72 -27.80
CA PHE A 194 32.08 10.71 -28.73
C PHE A 194 33.20 9.75 -28.35
N ASP A 195 33.45 9.50 -27.06
CA ASP A 195 34.54 8.64 -26.57
C ASP A 195 34.07 7.55 -25.61
N ASN A 196 32.76 7.41 -25.40
CA ASN A 196 32.14 6.46 -24.47
C ASN A 196 32.63 6.57 -23.02
N LYS A 197 33.32 7.65 -22.63
CA LYS A 197 33.80 7.82 -21.25
C LYS A 197 32.67 8.24 -20.34
N TYR A 198 32.67 7.66 -19.13
CA TYR A 198 31.75 8.01 -18.06
C TYR A 198 32.21 9.30 -17.36
N PHE A 199 31.25 10.06 -16.84
CA PHE A 199 31.50 11.29 -16.11
C PHE A 199 30.44 11.53 -15.04
N ASP A 200 30.77 12.32 -14.02
CA ASP A 200 29.88 12.62 -12.90
C ASP A 200 28.70 13.45 -13.37
N ARG A 201 27.47 13.01 -13.08
CA ARG A 201 26.26 13.78 -13.41
C ARG A 201 26.14 15.03 -12.53
N PHE A 202 26.36 14.85 -11.24
CA PHE A 202 26.31 15.92 -10.25
C PHE A 202 27.70 16.52 -10.08
N ARG A 203 27.81 17.84 -10.27
CA ARG A 203 29.05 18.60 -10.12
C ARG A 203 28.73 19.94 -9.47
N ASN A 204 29.62 20.42 -8.61
CA ASN A 204 29.50 21.69 -7.91
C ASN A 204 28.12 21.91 -7.24
N ARG A 205 27.63 20.87 -6.55
CA ARG A 205 26.25 20.81 -6.04
C ARG A 205 26.17 20.30 -4.61
N ILE A 206 25.31 20.93 -3.80
CA ILE A 206 24.81 20.32 -2.57
C ILE A 206 23.93 19.14 -2.95
N ILE A 207 24.23 17.99 -2.39
CA ILE A 207 23.52 16.75 -2.63
C ILE A 207 22.52 16.50 -1.51
N PHE A 208 21.27 16.25 -1.91
CA PHE A 208 20.17 15.81 -1.08
C PHE A 208 19.87 14.36 -1.47
N PRO A 209 20.31 13.37 -0.69
CA PRO A 209 19.94 11.97 -0.96
C PRO A 209 18.44 11.78 -0.82
N ILE A 210 17.87 10.99 -1.72
CA ILE A 210 16.45 10.62 -1.73
C ILE A 210 16.36 9.17 -1.32
N PHE A 211 15.59 8.94 -0.26
CA PHE A 211 15.44 7.62 0.34
C PHE A 211 14.07 7.03 0.03
N ASN A 212 14.02 5.72 -0.18
CA ASN A 212 12.77 4.99 -0.18
C ASN A 212 12.18 4.90 1.25
N PRO A 213 10.95 4.36 1.42
CA PRO A 213 10.34 4.22 2.74
C PRO A 213 11.15 3.40 3.76
N ARG A 214 12.10 2.57 3.31
CA ARG A 214 13.03 1.80 4.16
C ARG A 214 14.26 2.56 4.60
N GLY A 215 14.48 3.77 4.09
CA GLY A 215 15.71 4.54 4.36
C GLY A 215 16.90 4.12 3.49
N GLN A 216 16.69 3.38 2.39
CA GLN A 216 17.75 3.11 1.41
C GLN A 216 17.80 4.23 0.38
N THR A 217 19.01 4.66 0.02
CA THR A 217 19.19 5.68 -1.04
C THR A 217 18.77 5.10 -2.39
N VAL A 218 17.89 5.81 -3.09
CA VAL A 218 17.41 5.42 -4.42
C VAL A 218 17.66 6.49 -5.49
N ALA A 219 17.93 7.73 -5.10
CA ALA A 219 18.22 8.83 -6.00
C ALA A 219 18.91 9.99 -5.27
N PHE A 220 19.28 11.02 -6.01
CA PHE A 220 19.82 12.26 -5.47
C PHE A 220 19.16 13.48 -6.14
N ALA A 221 19.06 14.56 -5.38
CA ALA A 221 18.84 15.90 -5.91
C ALA A 221 20.07 16.77 -5.66
N GLY A 222 20.44 17.60 -6.63
CA GLY A 222 21.64 18.43 -6.59
C GLY A 222 21.32 19.91 -6.78
N ARG A 223 21.55 20.73 -5.75
CA ARG A 223 21.41 22.20 -5.82
C ARG A 223 22.73 22.84 -6.20
N THR A 224 22.78 23.63 -7.28
CA THR A 224 24.00 24.33 -7.66
C THR A 224 24.41 25.37 -6.60
N LEU A 225 25.72 25.56 -6.44
CA LEU A 225 26.30 26.65 -5.65
C LEU A 225 26.55 27.92 -6.46
N GLY A 226 26.54 27.82 -7.81
CA GLY A 226 26.76 28.94 -8.72
C GLY A 226 25.55 29.23 -9.61
N ASP A 227 25.80 29.82 -10.78
CA ASP A 227 24.75 30.23 -11.73
C ASP A 227 24.38 29.13 -12.75
N GLU A 228 24.80 27.88 -12.51
CA GLU A 228 24.54 26.77 -13.42
C GLU A 228 23.05 26.42 -13.48
N LYS A 229 22.54 26.20 -14.70
CA LYS A 229 21.17 25.72 -14.90
C LYS A 229 21.15 24.19 -15.13
N PRO A 230 20.15 23.48 -14.58
CA PRO A 230 19.08 23.96 -13.71
C PRO A 230 19.54 24.19 -12.25
N LYS A 231 18.84 25.06 -11.52
CA LYS A 231 19.10 25.35 -10.09
C LYS A 231 19.08 24.08 -9.24
N TYR A 232 18.13 23.19 -9.54
CA TYR A 232 18.04 21.85 -8.97
C TYR A 232 18.06 20.81 -10.08
N LEU A 233 18.92 19.82 -9.93
CA LEU A 233 19.05 18.67 -10.82
C LEU A 233 18.63 17.41 -10.06
N ASN A 234 17.62 16.70 -10.53
CA ASN A 234 17.22 15.42 -9.95
C ASN A 234 17.80 14.26 -10.77
N THR A 235 18.04 13.12 -10.11
CA THR A 235 18.18 11.83 -10.79
C THR A 235 16.93 11.58 -11.66
N PRO A 236 17.07 11.14 -12.91
CA PRO A 236 15.95 10.76 -13.76
C PRO A 236 15.25 9.50 -13.22
N GLU A 237 14.06 9.18 -13.76
CA GLU A 237 13.37 7.91 -13.50
C GLU A 237 14.30 6.72 -13.77
N SER A 238 14.28 5.72 -12.88
CA SER A 238 15.11 4.52 -12.98
C SER A 238 14.41 3.30 -12.37
N SER A 239 15.06 2.13 -12.42
CA SER A 239 14.54 0.91 -11.79
C SER A 239 14.44 0.97 -10.27
N LEU A 240 15.16 1.90 -9.61
CA LEU A 240 15.10 2.11 -8.17
C LEU A 240 14.34 3.38 -7.78
N PHE A 241 14.18 4.33 -8.71
CA PHE A 241 13.61 5.64 -8.43
C PHE A 241 12.43 5.94 -9.32
N HIS A 242 11.26 5.99 -8.69
CA HIS A 242 10.03 6.51 -9.27
C HIS A 242 9.55 7.70 -8.46
N LYS A 243 9.66 8.90 -9.05
CA LYS A 243 9.38 10.15 -8.33
C LYS A 243 7.96 10.18 -7.78
N GLY A 244 6.99 9.73 -8.57
CA GLY A 244 5.57 9.64 -8.19
C GLY A 244 5.25 8.59 -7.12
N LYS A 245 6.23 7.84 -6.60
CA LYS A 245 6.02 6.85 -5.53
C LYS A 245 6.83 7.16 -4.27
N ILE A 246 7.55 8.28 -4.25
CA ILE A 246 8.44 8.64 -3.14
C ILE A 246 8.02 9.99 -2.60
N LEU A 247 7.96 10.08 -1.28
CA LEU A 247 7.84 11.33 -0.54
C LEU A 247 9.15 11.59 0.19
N TYR A 248 9.78 12.72 -0.08
CA TYR A 248 11.02 13.10 0.57
C TYR A 248 10.83 13.21 2.08
N GLY A 249 11.80 12.69 2.85
CA GLY A 249 11.74 12.67 4.31
C GLY A 249 10.81 11.60 4.93
N TYR A 250 10.04 10.85 4.13
CA TYR A 250 9.05 9.89 4.67
C TYR A 250 9.67 8.83 5.58
N HIS A 251 10.82 8.26 5.23
CA HIS A 251 11.55 7.30 6.06
C HIS A 251 11.87 7.81 7.48
N LEU A 252 12.14 9.11 7.64
CA LEU A 252 12.36 9.75 8.94
C LEU A 252 11.04 10.15 9.62
N ALA A 253 10.07 10.62 8.83
CA ALA A 253 8.80 11.13 9.33
C ALA A 253 7.82 10.02 9.73
N ARG A 254 7.94 8.79 9.20
CA ARG A 254 6.97 7.70 9.35
C ARG A 254 6.57 7.45 10.80
N GLN A 255 7.54 7.42 11.72
CA GLN A 255 7.27 7.19 13.14
C GLN A 255 6.52 8.37 13.78
N SER A 256 6.96 9.61 13.51
CA SER A 256 6.30 10.81 14.01
C SER A 256 4.88 10.94 13.45
N ILE A 257 4.69 10.69 12.15
CA ILE A 257 3.38 10.71 11.48
C ILE A 257 2.39 9.77 12.17
N ARG A 258 2.83 8.54 12.49
CA ARG A 258 1.99 7.56 13.21
C ARG A 258 1.68 8.02 14.62
N LYS A 259 2.69 8.48 15.35
CA LYS A 259 2.53 8.91 16.75
C LYS A 259 1.58 10.10 16.88
N SER A 260 1.64 11.07 15.96
CA SER A 260 0.76 12.24 15.95
C SER A 260 -0.53 12.03 15.17
N ASN A 261 -0.68 10.90 14.46
CA ASN A 261 -1.76 10.63 13.50
C ASN A 261 -1.98 11.77 12.48
N GLN A 262 -0.88 12.43 12.12
CA GLN A 262 -0.88 13.65 11.33
C GLN A 262 0.36 13.71 10.45
N ALA A 263 0.20 14.03 9.17
CA ALA A 263 1.31 14.31 8.26
C ALA A 263 1.24 15.77 7.75
N VAL A 264 2.41 16.41 7.60
CA VAL A 264 2.53 17.73 6.98
C VAL A 264 3.16 17.58 5.59
N LEU A 265 2.44 17.96 4.55
CA LEU A 265 2.87 17.88 3.16
C LEU A 265 3.39 19.25 2.69
N LEU A 266 4.67 19.29 2.33
CA LEU A 266 5.42 20.45 1.85
C LEU A 266 5.79 20.24 0.36
N GLU A 267 6.31 21.28 -0.31
CA GLU A 267 6.67 21.21 -1.73
C GLU A 267 8.09 20.68 -1.97
N GLY A 268 9.07 21.24 -1.23
CA GLY A 268 10.49 21.02 -1.45
C GLY A 268 11.20 20.22 -0.36
N TYR A 269 12.36 19.67 -0.71
CA TYR A 269 13.26 18.99 0.23
C TYR A 269 13.83 19.97 1.27
N VAL A 270 14.09 21.23 0.90
CA VAL A 270 14.58 22.25 1.85
C VAL A 270 13.54 22.49 2.94
N ASP A 271 12.27 22.68 2.56
CA ASP A 271 11.17 22.92 3.49
C ASP A 271 11.01 21.77 4.49
N VAL A 272 11.15 20.53 4.02
CA VAL A 272 11.12 19.35 4.92
C VAL A 272 12.26 19.40 5.92
N ILE A 273 13.50 19.60 5.47
CA ILE A 273 14.64 19.64 6.40
C ILE A 273 14.46 20.79 7.42
N ARG A 274 13.93 21.93 6.97
CA ARG A 274 13.63 23.08 7.82
C ARG A 274 12.54 22.79 8.83
N ALA A 275 11.45 22.19 8.40
CA ALA A 275 10.34 21.79 9.26
C ALA A 275 10.81 20.77 10.31
N HIS A 276 11.65 19.80 9.94
CA HIS A 276 12.27 18.87 10.89
C HIS A 276 13.16 19.60 11.91
N GLN A 277 13.98 20.57 11.46
CA GLN A 277 14.79 21.42 12.33
C GLN A 277 13.92 22.24 13.31
N ALA A 278 12.74 22.66 12.87
CA ALA A 278 11.73 23.37 13.67
C ALA A 278 10.88 22.43 14.56
N GLY A 279 11.19 21.13 14.61
CA GLY A 279 10.47 20.15 15.42
C GLY A 279 9.19 19.59 14.80
N VAL A 280 8.84 19.98 13.57
CA VAL A 280 7.74 19.42 12.76
C VAL A 280 8.27 18.19 12.00
N THR A 281 8.60 17.15 12.77
CA THR A 281 9.26 15.91 12.27
C THR A 281 8.32 14.99 11.50
N ASN A 282 7.01 15.26 11.49
CA ASN A 282 6.00 14.56 10.71
C ASN A 282 5.80 15.16 9.30
N SER A 283 6.78 15.91 8.79
CA SER A 283 6.70 16.57 7.49
C SER A 283 7.41 15.80 6.37
N VAL A 284 6.85 15.87 5.16
CA VAL A 284 7.32 15.21 3.93
C VAL A 284 7.06 16.09 2.70
N ALA A 285 7.67 15.78 1.55
CA ALA A 285 7.44 16.55 0.31
C ALA A 285 7.31 15.73 -0.97
N SER A 286 6.56 16.25 -1.94
CA SER A 286 6.41 15.69 -3.30
C SER A 286 7.57 16.02 -4.25
N MET A 287 8.57 16.78 -3.80
CA MET A 287 9.81 17.10 -4.52
C MET A 287 9.60 17.91 -5.81
N GLY A 288 8.74 18.93 -5.76
CA GLY A 288 8.50 19.84 -6.90
C GLY A 288 7.76 19.19 -8.08
N THR A 289 6.91 18.20 -7.80
CA THR A 289 5.87 17.73 -8.73
C THR A 289 4.52 17.84 -8.04
N SER A 290 3.45 17.90 -8.84
CA SER A 290 2.10 17.67 -8.34
C SER A 290 2.08 16.37 -7.54
N LEU A 291 1.39 16.37 -6.40
CA LEU A 291 1.13 15.18 -5.61
C LEU A 291 0.51 14.11 -6.52
N THR A 292 0.94 12.86 -6.41
CA THR A 292 0.38 11.73 -7.16
C THR A 292 -0.60 10.91 -6.31
N GLU A 293 -1.41 10.08 -6.95
CA GLU A 293 -2.32 9.17 -6.25
C GLU A 293 -1.56 8.17 -5.37
N GLU A 294 -0.41 7.67 -5.80
CA GLU A 294 0.41 6.74 -5.00
C GLU A 294 1.02 7.42 -3.78
N GLN A 295 1.49 8.66 -3.91
CA GLN A 295 1.97 9.46 -2.78
C GLN A 295 0.83 9.78 -1.80
N ALA A 296 -0.34 10.16 -2.32
CA ALA A 296 -1.53 10.38 -1.49
C ALA A 296 -1.94 9.10 -0.75
N ALA A 297 -1.91 7.94 -1.42
CA ALA A 297 -2.19 6.63 -0.84
C ALA A 297 -1.20 6.25 0.27
N MET A 298 0.08 6.57 0.11
CA MET A 298 1.07 6.39 1.19
C MET A 298 0.69 7.18 2.44
N LEU A 299 0.29 8.45 2.27
CA LEU A 299 -0.14 9.30 3.39
C LEU A 299 -1.45 8.83 4.00
N PHE A 300 -2.40 8.36 3.19
CA PHE A 300 -3.67 7.81 3.66
C PHE A 300 -3.51 6.61 4.59
N ARG A 301 -2.54 5.73 4.31
CA ARG A 301 -2.27 4.57 5.18
C ARG A 301 -1.59 4.98 6.48
N ALA A 302 -0.81 6.07 6.46
CA ALA A 302 0.04 6.47 7.57
C ALA A 302 -0.63 7.43 8.58
N ALA A 303 -1.60 8.25 8.15
CA ALA A 303 -2.22 9.27 9.00
C ALA A 303 -3.72 9.49 8.72
N GLU A 304 -4.44 9.95 9.73
CA GLU A 304 -5.84 10.39 9.61
C GLU A 304 -5.96 11.87 9.21
N THR A 305 -5.04 12.72 9.70
CA THR A 305 -5.01 14.16 9.37
C THR A 305 -3.87 14.48 8.42
N ILE A 306 -4.17 15.15 7.31
CA ILE A 306 -3.17 15.67 6.37
C ILE A 306 -3.23 17.20 6.39
N ILE A 307 -2.11 17.83 6.71
CA ILE A 307 -1.93 19.28 6.62
C ILE A 307 -1.11 19.58 5.37
N ILE A 308 -1.66 20.33 4.43
CA ILE A 308 -0.94 20.80 3.25
C ILE A 308 -0.40 22.20 3.55
N CYS A 309 0.91 22.38 3.38
CA CYS A 309 1.61 23.63 3.66
C CYS A 309 2.53 23.96 2.48
N TYR A 310 1.96 24.62 1.48
CA TYR A 310 2.63 24.98 0.23
C TYR A 310 2.95 26.47 0.19
N ASP A 311 3.67 26.90 -0.84
CA ASP A 311 4.10 28.28 -0.97
C ASP A 311 2.91 29.23 -1.10
N SER A 312 3.08 30.48 -0.65
CA SER A 312 2.01 31.48 -0.65
C SER A 312 1.69 32.08 -2.03
N ASP A 313 2.44 31.68 -3.07
CA ASP A 313 2.25 32.18 -4.42
C ASP A 313 1.03 31.54 -5.12
N THR A 314 0.71 32.04 -6.32
CA THR A 314 -0.44 31.52 -7.09
C THR A 314 -0.26 30.04 -7.45
N ALA A 315 0.97 29.59 -7.72
CA ALA A 315 1.23 28.20 -8.11
C ALA A 315 1.05 27.25 -6.92
N GLY A 316 1.54 27.60 -5.73
CA GLY A 316 1.39 26.85 -4.49
C GLY A 316 -0.06 26.79 -4.00
N ILE A 317 -0.83 27.86 -4.20
CA ILE A 317 -2.26 27.88 -3.87
C ILE A 317 -3.06 26.96 -4.82
N GLU A 318 -2.79 27.02 -6.12
CA GLU A 318 -3.38 26.09 -7.10
C GLU A 318 -2.97 24.63 -6.82
N ALA A 319 -1.71 24.41 -6.45
CA ALA A 319 -1.20 23.09 -6.08
C ALA A 319 -1.87 22.57 -4.80
N SER A 320 -2.13 23.43 -3.82
CA SER A 320 -2.85 23.09 -2.59
C SER A 320 -4.28 22.66 -2.89
N PHE A 321 -4.98 23.40 -3.76
CA PHE A 321 -6.34 23.05 -4.18
C PHE A 321 -6.40 21.69 -4.88
N ARG A 322 -5.47 21.43 -5.81
CA ARG A 322 -5.35 20.12 -6.50
C ARG A 322 -5.01 18.99 -5.54
N ALA A 323 -4.03 19.19 -4.67
CA ALA A 323 -3.62 18.17 -3.70
C ALA A 323 -4.76 17.85 -2.73
N ALA A 324 -5.47 18.88 -2.24
CA ALA A 324 -6.59 18.68 -1.34
C ALA A 324 -7.73 17.86 -1.96
N ALA A 325 -8.01 18.06 -3.26
CA ALA A 325 -9.01 17.28 -4.00
C ALA A 325 -8.71 15.76 -3.98
N MET A 326 -7.44 15.36 -4.03
CA MET A 326 -7.03 13.95 -3.94
C MET A 326 -7.40 13.32 -2.60
N PHE A 327 -7.49 14.14 -1.55
CA PHE A 327 -7.82 13.68 -0.21
C PHE A 327 -9.34 13.69 0.09
N GLN A 328 -10.16 14.38 -0.72
CA GLN A 328 -11.60 14.59 -0.44
C GLN A 328 -12.45 13.31 -0.48
N GLU A 329 -12.08 12.33 -1.29
CA GLU A 329 -12.86 11.09 -1.43
C GLU A 329 -12.62 10.08 -0.29
N SER A 330 -11.74 10.43 0.64
CA SER A 330 -11.40 9.63 1.81
C SER A 330 -12.07 10.18 3.06
N ASN A 331 -12.28 9.34 4.08
CA ASN A 331 -12.82 9.78 5.37
C ASN A 331 -11.75 10.48 6.26
N LYS A 332 -10.80 11.17 5.63
CA LYS A 332 -9.62 11.79 6.27
C LYS A 332 -9.85 13.28 6.50
N ILE A 333 -9.13 13.83 7.47
CA ILE A 333 -9.21 15.24 7.81
C ILE A 333 -8.13 15.98 7.03
N VAL A 334 -8.55 16.85 6.11
CA VAL A 334 -7.63 17.66 5.30
C VAL A 334 -7.65 19.08 5.82
N LYS A 335 -6.47 19.61 6.12
CA LYS A 335 -6.28 21.00 6.54
C LYS A 335 -5.25 21.70 5.65
N ILE A 336 -5.38 23.01 5.52
CA ILE A 336 -4.45 23.85 4.78
C ILE A 336 -3.78 24.80 5.76
N ALA A 337 -2.46 24.72 5.86
CA ALA A 337 -1.63 25.68 6.56
C ALA A 337 -1.19 26.75 5.55
N LYS A 338 -1.79 27.93 5.64
CA LYS A 338 -1.52 29.03 4.70
C LYS A 338 -0.26 29.77 5.13
N MET A 339 0.72 29.82 4.23
CA MET A 339 1.90 30.65 4.43
C MET A 339 1.54 32.13 4.29
N PRO A 340 2.10 33.03 5.13
CA PRO A 340 1.98 34.47 4.92
C PRO A 340 2.54 34.90 3.56
N GLU A 341 1.97 35.95 3.00
CA GLU A 341 2.29 36.41 1.65
C GLU A 341 3.79 36.72 1.48
N GLY A 342 4.39 36.15 0.43
CA GLY A 342 5.81 36.32 0.11
C GLY A 342 6.76 35.44 0.93
N PHE A 343 6.24 34.51 1.76
CA PHE A 343 7.05 33.53 2.47
C PHE A 343 6.84 32.11 1.94
N ASP A 344 7.93 31.36 1.86
CA ASP A 344 7.97 29.90 1.86
C ASP A 344 8.25 29.39 3.30
N PRO A 345 8.10 28.08 3.59
CA PRO A 345 8.38 27.54 4.92
C PRO A 345 9.82 27.81 5.41
N ASP A 346 10.84 27.73 4.54
CA ASP A 346 12.23 28.01 4.90
C ASP A 346 12.41 29.46 5.36
N ASP A 347 11.99 30.43 4.55
CA ASP A 347 12.08 31.85 4.81
C ASP A 347 11.30 32.26 6.04
N TYR A 348 10.12 31.68 6.26
CA TYR A 348 9.34 31.93 7.49
C TYR A 348 10.08 31.42 8.72
N ILE A 349 10.57 30.18 8.70
CA ILE A 349 11.30 29.59 9.84
C ILE A 349 12.58 30.38 10.13
N ARG A 350 13.32 30.82 9.10
CA ARG A 350 14.53 31.63 9.30
C ARG A 350 14.23 32.99 9.92
N LYS A 351 13.12 33.64 9.52
CA LYS A 351 12.78 34.98 9.98
C LYS A 351 12.09 35.00 11.35
N PHE A 352 11.20 34.05 11.61
CA PHE A 352 10.31 34.07 12.77
C PHE A 352 10.56 32.93 13.77
N GLY A 353 11.35 31.92 13.39
CA GLY A 353 11.71 30.78 14.24
C GLY A 353 10.75 29.61 14.13
N GLY A 354 11.24 28.44 14.56
CA GLY A 354 10.52 27.16 14.44
C GLY A 354 9.25 27.06 15.31
N GLU A 355 9.27 27.63 16.52
CA GLU A 355 8.10 27.60 17.42
C GLU A 355 6.91 28.34 16.81
N ARG A 356 7.14 29.53 16.21
CA ARG A 356 6.10 30.27 15.50
C ARG A 356 5.60 29.55 14.26
N PHE A 357 6.48 28.90 13.50
CA PHE A 357 6.04 28.06 12.38
C PHE A 357 5.11 26.95 12.85
N LYS A 358 5.44 26.30 13.98
CA LYS A 358 4.63 25.24 14.54
C LYS A 358 3.28 25.73 15.08
N SER A 359 3.24 26.87 15.79
CA SER A 359 1.99 27.41 16.35
C SER A 359 1.15 28.15 15.31
N ASP A 360 1.75 29.13 14.64
CA ASP A 360 1.05 30.17 13.88
C ASP A 360 0.75 29.72 12.44
N VAL A 361 1.47 28.72 11.92
CA VAL A 361 1.27 28.18 10.57
C VAL A 361 0.64 26.79 10.64
N ILE A 362 1.32 25.82 11.25
CA ILE A 362 0.85 24.43 11.29
C ILE A 362 -0.33 24.29 12.27
N GLY A 363 -0.20 24.84 13.48
CA GLY A 363 -1.22 24.79 14.53
C GLY A 363 -2.49 25.57 14.16
N ALA A 364 -2.35 26.70 13.47
CA ALA A 364 -3.45 27.52 12.97
C ALA A 364 -4.01 27.05 11.61
N SER A 365 -3.67 25.84 11.16
CA SER A 365 -4.14 25.29 9.89
C SER A 365 -5.67 25.27 9.80
N GLN A 366 -6.18 25.76 8.68
CA GLN A 366 -7.60 25.93 8.42
C GLN A 366 -8.20 24.66 7.83
N THR A 367 -9.52 24.50 7.96
CA THR A 367 -10.23 23.41 7.29
C THR A 367 -10.17 23.59 5.78
N LEU A 368 -10.30 22.50 5.04
CA LEU A 368 -10.39 22.55 3.58
C LEU A 368 -11.52 23.46 3.09
N MET A 369 -12.67 23.48 3.78
CA MET A 369 -13.80 24.32 3.36
C MET A 369 -13.51 25.82 3.53
N THR A 370 -12.90 26.23 4.66
CA THR A 370 -12.45 27.62 4.84
C THR A 370 -11.46 28.03 3.76
N PHE A 371 -10.51 27.16 3.43
CA PHE A 371 -9.58 27.43 2.32
C PHE A 371 -10.30 27.56 0.96
N LYS A 372 -11.28 26.71 0.66
CA LYS A 372 -12.07 26.80 -0.58
C LYS A 372 -12.84 28.12 -0.66
N MET A 373 -13.45 28.57 0.44
CA MET A 373 -14.13 29.87 0.52
C MET A 373 -13.16 31.01 0.19
N ASP A 374 -11.98 31.04 0.82
CA ASP A 374 -10.94 32.02 0.51
C ASP A 374 -10.46 31.94 -0.95
N TYR A 375 -10.32 30.74 -1.49
CA TYR A 375 -9.86 30.49 -2.85
C TYR A 375 -10.86 31.01 -3.90
N PHE A 376 -12.16 30.69 -3.76
CA PHE A 376 -13.18 31.16 -4.70
C PHE A 376 -13.41 32.67 -4.64
N ARG A 377 -13.16 33.28 -3.47
CA ARG A 377 -13.21 34.73 -3.32
C ARG A 377 -12.18 35.44 -4.20
N ARG A 378 -10.95 34.91 -4.34
CA ARG A 378 -9.86 35.56 -5.09
C ARG A 378 -10.16 35.72 -6.58
N LYS A 379 -11.09 34.94 -7.13
CA LYS A 379 -11.43 34.95 -8.55
C LYS A 379 -12.53 35.96 -8.92
N ARG A 380 -13.07 36.69 -7.93
CA ARG A 380 -14.30 37.48 -8.11
C ARG A 380 -14.26 38.82 -7.39
N ASN A 381 -15.01 39.78 -7.91
CA ASN A 381 -15.27 41.05 -7.23
C ASN A 381 -16.59 40.97 -6.45
N LEU A 382 -16.53 40.71 -5.14
CA LEU A 382 -17.74 40.54 -4.31
C LEU A 382 -18.56 41.82 -4.10
N VAL A 383 -18.08 42.97 -4.57
CA VAL A 383 -18.87 44.22 -4.62
C VAL A 383 -19.91 44.16 -5.75
N ASP A 384 -19.59 43.49 -6.85
CA ASP A 384 -20.54 43.26 -7.93
C ASP A 384 -21.56 42.18 -7.53
N GLU A 385 -22.84 42.48 -7.77
CA GLU A 385 -23.92 41.59 -7.33
C GLU A 385 -23.91 40.25 -8.06
N GLY A 386 -23.52 40.23 -9.34
CA GLY A 386 -23.44 39.02 -10.15
C GLY A 386 -22.33 38.10 -9.67
N ASP A 387 -21.12 38.64 -9.51
CA ASP A 387 -19.97 37.91 -8.97
C ASP A 387 -20.22 37.41 -7.54
N ARG A 388 -20.89 38.21 -6.71
CA ARG A 388 -21.29 37.81 -5.35
C ARG A 388 -22.22 36.60 -5.37
N LEU A 389 -23.25 36.59 -6.23
CA LEU A 389 -24.17 35.45 -6.34
C LEU A 389 -23.46 34.20 -6.86
N LEU A 390 -22.59 34.34 -7.86
CA LEU A 390 -21.78 33.22 -8.38
C LEU A 390 -20.85 32.64 -7.31
N TYR A 391 -20.26 33.48 -6.45
CA TYR A 391 -19.47 33.03 -5.30
C TYR A 391 -20.30 32.19 -4.33
N ILE A 392 -21.46 32.70 -3.94
CA ILE A 392 -22.35 32.01 -3.00
C ILE A 392 -22.79 30.66 -3.57
N GLU A 393 -23.18 30.61 -4.85
CA GLU A 393 -23.58 29.35 -5.50
C GLU A 393 -22.46 28.32 -5.54
N GLU A 394 -21.22 28.74 -5.84
CA GLU A 394 -20.07 27.83 -5.90
C GLU A 394 -19.69 27.30 -4.52
N VAL A 395 -19.70 28.15 -3.48
CA VAL A 395 -19.46 27.71 -2.10
C VAL A 395 -20.60 26.83 -1.60
N LEU A 396 -21.86 27.16 -1.88
CA LEU A 396 -23.01 26.31 -1.52
C LEU A 396 -22.92 24.92 -2.14
N LYS A 397 -22.47 24.84 -3.40
CA LYS A 397 -22.21 23.55 -4.06
C LYS A 397 -21.21 22.72 -3.27
N GLU A 398 -20.10 23.33 -2.83
CA GLU A 398 -19.06 22.66 -2.06
C GLU A 398 -19.51 22.27 -0.66
N ILE A 399 -20.26 23.15 0.03
CA ILE A 399 -20.89 22.83 1.32
C ILE A 399 -21.83 21.62 1.18
N SER A 400 -22.59 21.52 0.08
CA SER A 400 -23.50 20.39 -0.15
C SER A 400 -22.79 19.04 -0.25
N THR A 401 -21.49 19.02 -0.56
CA THR A 401 -20.70 17.78 -0.60
C THR A 401 -20.25 17.29 0.78
N LEU A 402 -20.36 18.13 1.81
CA LEU A 402 -19.95 17.79 3.17
C LEU A 402 -20.90 16.76 3.80
N LYS A 403 -20.32 15.70 4.37
CA LYS A 403 -21.09 14.59 4.96
C LYS A 403 -21.78 14.98 6.28
N ARG A 404 -21.17 15.87 7.07
CA ARG A 404 -21.65 16.19 8.43
C ARG A 404 -22.63 17.37 8.41
N ALA A 405 -23.86 17.14 8.86
CA ALA A 405 -24.90 18.18 8.90
C ALA A 405 -24.54 19.41 9.75
N VAL A 406 -23.89 19.19 10.90
CA VAL A 406 -23.43 20.27 11.79
C VAL A 406 -22.37 21.14 11.11
N GLU A 407 -21.47 20.51 10.36
CA GLU A 407 -20.42 21.22 9.62
C GLU A 407 -21.02 22.06 8.49
N ARG A 408 -22.02 21.54 7.78
CA ARG A 408 -22.80 22.33 6.81
C ARG A 408 -23.48 23.53 7.45
N ASP A 409 -24.18 23.34 8.57
CA ASP A 409 -24.88 24.43 9.27
C ASP A 409 -23.91 25.55 9.68
N HIS A 410 -22.70 25.19 10.15
CA HIS A 410 -21.67 26.16 10.50
C HIS A 410 -21.25 27.05 9.31
N TYR A 411 -20.87 26.46 8.17
CA TYR A 411 -20.46 27.26 7.00
C TYR A 411 -21.62 28.04 6.36
N LEU A 412 -22.85 27.51 6.43
CA LEU A 412 -24.05 28.25 5.99
C LEU A 412 -24.29 29.50 6.84
N ARG A 413 -24.06 29.44 8.17
CA ARG A 413 -24.14 30.63 9.03
C ARG A 413 -23.09 31.67 8.68
N LEU A 414 -21.85 31.25 8.43
CA LEU A 414 -20.79 32.16 8.01
C LEU A 414 -21.16 32.92 6.71
N LEU A 415 -21.71 32.21 5.71
CA LEU A 415 -22.21 32.85 4.48
C LEU A 415 -23.41 33.77 4.75
N ALA A 416 -24.35 33.35 5.60
CA ALA A 416 -25.54 34.14 5.94
C ALA A 416 -25.16 35.47 6.60
N GLU A 417 -24.23 35.42 7.57
CA GLU A 417 -23.74 36.59 8.30
C GLU A 417 -22.95 37.53 7.39
N GLU A 418 -22.03 36.98 6.59
CA GLU A 418 -21.17 37.78 5.72
C GLU A 418 -21.94 38.54 4.64
N PHE A 419 -22.88 37.88 3.96
CA PHE A 419 -23.63 38.47 2.84
C PHE A 419 -25.01 38.98 3.24
N SER A 420 -25.37 38.92 4.52
CA SER A 420 -26.69 39.30 5.04
C SER A 420 -27.85 38.59 4.33
N ILE A 421 -27.67 37.31 4.04
CA ILE A 421 -28.67 36.47 3.36
C ILE A 421 -29.39 35.61 4.40
N SER A 422 -30.69 35.38 4.19
CA SER A 422 -31.47 34.47 5.04
C SER A 422 -30.85 33.07 5.08
N LEU A 423 -30.51 32.60 6.28
CA LEU A 423 -30.01 31.24 6.51
C LEU A 423 -30.99 30.17 5.98
N ASP A 424 -32.29 30.42 6.07
CA ASP A 424 -33.33 29.52 5.57
C ASP A 424 -33.36 29.45 4.03
N ALA A 425 -33.02 30.55 3.35
CA ALA A 425 -32.86 30.54 1.90
C ALA A 425 -31.65 29.67 1.50
N LEU A 426 -30.51 29.85 2.17
CA LEU A 426 -29.30 29.06 1.92
C LEU A 426 -29.51 27.57 2.21
N LYS A 427 -30.17 27.22 3.33
CA LYS A 427 -30.52 25.84 3.68
C LYS A 427 -31.41 25.17 2.64
N ARG A 428 -32.41 25.89 2.11
CA ARG A 428 -33.29 25.36 1.05
C ARG A 428 -32.51 25.07 -0.23
N GLN A 429 -31.64 25.99 -0.64
CA GLN A 429 -30.83 25.83 -1.84
C GLN A 429 -29.80 24.70 -1.69
N GLU A 430 -29.09 24.63 -0.56
CA GLU A 430 -28.15 23.54 -0.25
C GLU A 430 -28.85 22.17 -0.28
N MET A 431 -30.03 22.05 0.33
CA MET A 431 -30.78 20.78 0.35
C MET A 431 -31.26 20.35 -1.04
N GLN A 432 -31.61 21.30 -1.91
CA GLN A 432 -31.92 21.02 -3.31
C GLN A 432 -30.69 20.49 -4.05
N MET A 433 -29.53 21.13 -3.88
CA MET A 433 -28.26 20.71 -4.49
C MET A 433 -27.80 19.35 -3.98
N TYR A 434 -27.88 19.11 -2.67
CA TYR A 434 -27.57 17.83 -2.05
C TYR A 434 -28.43 16.69 -2.61
N LYS A 435 -29.75 16.90 -2.73
CA LYS A 435 -30.66 15.91 -3.33
C LYS A 435 -30.36 15.66 -4.81
N ALA A 436 -30.03 16.71 -5.57
CA ALA A 436 -29.67 16.58 -6.98
C ALA A 436 -28.36 15.79 -7.17
N ALA A 437 -27.33 16.10 -6.38
CA ALA A 437 -26.06 15.39 -6.39
C ALA A 437 -26.23 13.92 -6.03
N LYS A 438 -27.00 13.61 -4.96
CA LYS A 438 -27.29 12.23 -4.55
C LYS A 438 -28.03 11.43 -5.64
N ARG A 439 -29.02 12.02 -6.31
CA ARG A 439 -29.72 11.37 -7.44
C ARG A 439 -28.79 11.11 -8.63
N GLN A 440 -27.84 12.01 -8.88
CA GLN A 440 -26.87 11.85 -9.95
C GLN A 440 -25.83 10.78 -9.63
N GLU A 441 -25.41 10.68 -8.37
CA GLU A 441 -24.54 9.61 -7.86
C GLU A 441 -25.24 8.24 -7.96
N GLU A 442 -26.50 8.14 -7.51
CA GLU A 442 -27.33 6.93 -7.64
C GLU A 442 -27.55 6.51 -9.11
N ARG A 443 -27.61 7.47 -10.05
CA ARG A 443 -27.63 7.18 -11.50
C ARG A 443 -26.28 6.72 -12.03
N ARG A 444 -25.19 7.38 -11.65
CA ARG A 444 -23.82 7.00 -12.04
C ARG A 444 -23.44 5.60 -11.54
N ASP A 445 -23.86 5.24 -10.32
CA ASP A 445 -23.65 3.89 -9.79
C ASP A 445 -24.50 2.83 -10.51
N ARG A 446 -25.62 3.22 -11.13
CA ARG A 446 -26.40 2.34 -12.02
C ARG A 446 -25.82 2.22 -13.44
N GLU A 447 -25.14 3.26 -13.94
CA GLU A 447 -24.64 3.36 -15.32
C GLU A 447 -23.14 3.05 -15.47
N ARG A 448 -22.35 2.99 -14.39
CA ARG A 448 -20.99 2.48 -14.43
C ARG A 448 -21.04 1.04 -14.94
N PRO A 449 -20.24 0.66 -15.97
CA PRO A 449 -20.03 -0.75 -16.28
C PRO A 449 -19.39 -1.32 -15.04
N VAL A 450 -20.19 -2.07 -14.28
CA VAL A 450 -19.69 -2.72 -13.09
C VAL A 450 -18.72 -3.76 -13.61
N ILE A 451 -17.41 -3.51 -13.51
CA ILE A 451 -16.43 -4.58 -13.49
C ILE A 451 -16.72 -5.33 -12.19
N LEU A 452 -17.68 -6.23 -12.29
CA LEU A 452 -18.13 -7.11 -11.25
C LEU A 452 -17.07 -8.17 -11.03
N ASN A 453 -16.02 -7.83 -10.29
CA ASN A 453 -15.60 -8.78 -9.27
C ASN A 453 -16.59 -8.62 -8.12
N ARG A 454 -17.76 -9.23 -8.30
CA ARG A 454 -18.80 -9.38 -7.29
C ARG A 454 -18.29 -10.49 -6.34
N PRO A 455 -17.91 -10.22 -5.09
CA PRO A 455 -18.24 -11.16 -4.05
C PRO A 455 -19.78 -11.15 -3.97
N ASP A 456 -20.41 -12.31 -3.88
CA ASP A 456 -21.86 -12.52 -3.91
C ASP A 456 -22.48 -12.68 -5.32
N ARG A 457 -22.00 -13.66 -6.08
CA ARG A 457 -22.93 -14.78 -6.34
C ARG A 457 -23.00 -15.52 -5.01
N ILE A 458 -24.20 -15.79 -4.48
CA ILE A 458 -24.32 -16.82 -3.44
C ILE A 458 -23.64 -18.04 -4.05
N ALA A 459 -22.48 -18.40 -3.50
CA ALA A 459 -21.69 -19.49 -4.03
C ALA A 459 -22.62 -20.70 -4.08
N PRO A 460 -22.63 -21.48 -5.18
CA PRO A 460 -23.44 -22.68 -5.25
C PRO A 460 -23.29 -23.50 -3.98
N ALA A 461 -24.36 -24.13 -3.51
CA ALA A 461 -24.35 -24.80 -2.22
C ALA A 461 -23.23 -25.85 -2.08
N TYR A 462 -22.78 -26.47 -3.19
CA TYR A 462 -21.62 -27.37 -3.19
C TYR A 462 -20.29 -26.63 -2.93
N GLU A 463 -20.09 -25.44 -3.50
CA GLU A 463 -18.90 -24.65 -3.26
C GLU A 463 -18.83 -24.19 -1.80
N MET A 464 -19.96 -23.73 -1.23
CA MET A 464 -20.03 -23.39 0.20
C MET A 464 -19.72 -24.61 1.08
N ALA A 465 -20.22 -25.79 0.72
CA ALA A 465 -19.96 -27.03 1.42
C ALA A 465 -18.47 -27.41 1.38
N GLU A 466 -17.82 -27.36 0.21
CA GLU A 466 -16.39 -27.65 0.09
C GLU A 466 -15.52 -26.67 0.90
N ARG A 467 -15.82 -25.37 0.80
CA ARG A 467 -15.09 -24.34 1.55
C ARG A 467 -15.18 -24.59 3.06
N ARG A 468 -16.36 -24.98 3.53
CA ARG A 468 -16.61 -25.26 4.95
C ARG A 468 -15.95 -26.54 5.41
N LEU A 469 -15.98 -27.61 4.60
CA LEU A 469 -15.26 -28.86 4.89
C LEU A 469 -13.76 -28.62 5.02
N LEU A 470 -13.14 -27.97 4.03
CA LEU A 470 -11.70 -27.68 4.07
C LEU A 470 -11.32 -26.82 5.29
N ALA A 471 -12.14 -25.83 5.62
CA ALA A 471 -11.94 -25.02 6.81
C ALA A 471 -12.03 -25.84 8.11
N ARG A 472 -12.87 -26.88 8.18
CA ARG A 472 -12.92 -27.81 9.32
C ARG A 472 -11.75 -28.78 9.32
N MET A 473 -11.35 -29.29 8.16
CA MET A 473 -10.25 -30.23 7.99
C MET A 473 -8.92 -29.63 8.48
N MET A 474 -8.65 -28.36 8.18
CA MET A 474 -7.47 -27.64 8.70
C MET A 474 -7.42 -27.56 10.24
N ARG A 475 -8.55 -27.73 10.92
CA ARG A 475 -8.68 -27.61 12.40
C ARG A 475 -8.87 -28.94 13.10
N SER A 476 -9.13 -30.03 12.36
CA SER A 476 -9.45 -31.32 12.96
C SER A 476 -9.00 -32.49 12.11
N ARG A 477 -8.11 -33.28 12.70
CA ARG A 477 -7.68 -34.57 12.16
C ARG A 477 -8.86 -35.54 12.00
N LYS A 478 -9.74 -35.65 12.99
CA LYS A 478 -10.91 -36.55 12.96
C LYS A 478 -11.83 -36.23 11.77
N VAL A 479 -12.08 -34.94 11.52
CA VAL A 479 -12.90 -34.51 10.37
C VAL A 479 -12.20 -34.84 9.06
N THR A 480 -10.88 -34.63 8.99
CA THR A 480 -10.09 -34.92 7.79
C THR A 480 -10.09 -36.41 7.45
N GLU A 481 -9.94 -37.27 8.44
CA GLU A 481 -10.02 -38.73 8.27
C GLU A 481 -11.42 -39.14 7.79
N HIS A 482 -12.48 -38.60 8.40
CA HIS A 482 -13.85 -38.89 7.98
C HIS A 482 -14.16 -38.44 6.54
N VAL A 483 -13.73 -37.22 6.16
CA VAL A 483 -13.89 -36.71 4.80
C VAL A 483 -13.08 -37.53 3.79
N ARG A 484 -11.89 -38.00 4.15
CA ARG A 484 -11.08 -38.90 3.30
C ARG A 484 -11.81 -40.22 3.04
N ASP A 485 -12.43 -40.80 4.06
CA ASP A 485 -13.13 -42.08 3.93
C ASP A 485 -14.40 -41.97 3.07
N MET A 486 -15.10 -40.83 3.15
CA MET A 486 -16.37 -40.60 2.43
C MET A 486 -16.21 -40.01 1.02
N LEU A 487 -15.31 -39.02 0.86
CA LEU A 487 -15.11 -38.31 -0.41
C LEU A 487 -13.81 -38.70 -1.10
N GLY A 488 -12.80 -39.20 -0.39
CA GLY A 488 -11.45 -39.34 -0.95
C GLY A 488 -10.96 -38.03 -1.53
N GLY A 489 -10.73 -37.99 -2.85
CA GLY A 489 -10.34 -36.79 -3.60
C GLY A 489 -11.49 -36.08 -4.33
N THR A 490 -12.75 -36.44 -4.08
CA THR A 490 -13.89 -35.91 -4.83
C THR A 490 -14.29 -34.51 -4.35
N PHE A 491 -13.75 -33.49 -5.01
CA PHE A 491 -14.14 -32.09 -4.90
C PHE A 491 -14.36 -31.54 -6.31
N ALA A 492 -15.36 -30.68 -6.49
CA ALA A 492 -15.71 -30.08 -7.77
C ALA A 492 -14.73 -28.97 -8.18
N ILE A 493 -14.08 -28.32 -7.22
CA ILE A 493 -13.12 -27.25 -7.47
C ILE A 493 -11.70 -27.81 -7.38
N GLU A 494 -10.92 -27.67 -8.46
CA GLU A 494 -9.55 -28.23 -8.55
C GLU A 494 -8.63 -27.78 -7.41
N LEU A 495 -8.68 -26.48 -7.05
CA LEU A 495 -7.92 -25.95 -5.91
C LEU A 495 -8.34 -26.59 -4.58
N HIS A 496 -9.63 -26.88 -4.40
CA HIS A 496 -10.13 -27.55 -3.19
C HIS A 496 -9.70 -29.01 -3.13
N GLN A 497 -9.75 -29.71 -4.28
CA GLN A 497 -9.25 -31.07 -4.40
C GLN A 497 -7.76 -31.16 -4.04
N ALA A 498 -6.95 -30.23 -4.56
CA ALA A 498 -5.53 -30.15 -4.23
C ALA A 498 -5.31 -29.89 -2.74
N LEU A 499 -6.01 -28.91 -2.14
CA LEU A 499 -5.92 -28.63 -0.71
C LEU A 499 -6.31 -29.84 0.16
N ALA A 500 -7.36 -30.58 -0.20
CA ALA A 500 -7.76 -31.80 0.49
C ALA A 500 -6.64 -32.86 0.45
N ALA A 501 -6.02 -33.08 -0.71
CA ALA A 501 -4.91 -34.01 -0.86
C ALA A 501 -3.70 -33.62 0.01
N TYR A 502 -3.33 -32.34 0.03
CA TYR A 502 -2.27 -31.83 0.90
C TYR A 502 -2.62 -32.00 2.39
N LEU A 503 -3.89 -31.80 2.77
CA LEU A 503 -4.35 -32.02 4.15
C LEU A 503 -4.25 -33.48 4.57
N TYR A 504 -4.58 -34.43 3.69
CA TYR A 504 -4.43 -35.85 3.98
C TYR A 504 -2.95 -36.20 4.24
N ALA A 505 -2.05 -35.76 3.34
CA ALA A 505 -0.62 -35.97 3.51
C ALA A 505 -0.09 -35.31 4.80
N TYR A 506 -0.53 -34.08 5.08
CA TYR A 506 -0.12 -33.33 6.26
C TYR A 506 -0.41 -34.07 7.57
N TYR A 507 -1.59 -34.67 7.73
CA TYR A 507 -1.92 -35.45 8.92
C TYR A 507 -1.32 -36.87 8.94
N GLU A 508 -1.08 -37.48 7.77
CA GLU A 508 -0.38 -38.77 7.67
C GLU A 508 1.08 -38.65 8.12
N GLU A 509 1.73 -37.51 7.87
CA GLU A 509 3.05 -37.17 8.41
C GLU A 509 3.08 -36.97 9.94
N GLY A 510 1.91 -36.98 10.60
CA GLY A 510 1.78 -36.84 12.06
C GLY A 510 1.76 -35.40 12.57
N ASN A 511 1.56 -34.42 11.67
CA ASN A 511 1.50 -33.01 12.06
C ASN A 511 0.22 -32.68 12.88
N PRO A 512 0.29 -31.71 13.81
CA PRO A 512 -0.87 -31.29 14.61
C PRO A 512 -1.89 -30.48 13.80
N PRO A 513 -3.15 -30.37 14.25
CA PRO A 513 -4.16 -29.50 13.64
C PRO A 513 -3.84 -28.02 13.85
N ASP A 514 -2.88 -27.50 13.09
CA ASP A 514 -2.38 -26.13 13.10
C ASP A 514 -2.50 -25.54 11.69
N GLU A 515 -3.43 -24.60 11.53
CA GLU A 515 -3.73 -23.95 10.24
C GLU A 515 -2.52 -23.21 9.68
N GLY A 516 -1.76 -22.53 10.55
CA GLY A 516 -0.61 -21.73 10.15
C GLY A 516 0.55 -22.61 9.66
N LEU A 517 0.79 -23.72 10.35
CA LEU A 517 1.81 -24.69 9.94
C LEU A 517 1.45 -25.38 8.62
N PHE A 518 0.18 -25.75 8.43
CA PHE A 518 -0.30 -26.31 7.16
C PHE A 518 -0.08 -25.34 5.99
N ILE A 519 -0.54 -24.08 6.13
CA ILE A 519 -0.43 -23.06 5.08
C ILE A 519 1.03 -22.82 4.69
N GLN A 520 1.95 -22.84 5.65
CA GLN A 520 3.38 -22.61 5.40
C GLN A 520 4.02 -23.73 4.55
N ARG A 521 3.56 -24.97 4.67
CA ARG A 521 4.12 -26.13 3.93
C ARG A 521 3.65 -26.18 2.47
N LEU A 522 2.63 -25.41 2.10
CA LEU A 522 2.18 -25.32 0.70
C LEU A 522 3.21 -24.54 -0.12
N GLU A 523 3.70 -25.10 -1.22
CA GLU A 523 4.66 -24.40 -2.10
C GLU A 523 3.97 -23.54 -3.16
N ASP A 524 2.74 -23.90 -3.55
CA ASP A 524 1.98 -23.18 -4.57
C ASP A 524 1.32 -21.90 -3.99
N PRO A 525 1.58 -20.71 -4.57
CA PRO A 525 1.01 -19.45 -4.10
C PRO A 525 -0.52 -19.41 -4.16
N GLY A 526 -1.13 -20.04 -5.16
CA GLY A 526 -2.58 -20.10 -5.31
C GLY A 526 -3.24 -20.94 -4.20
N LEU A 527 -2.64 -22.08 -3.86
CA LEU A 527 -3.08 -22.92 -2.74
C LEU A 527 -2.88 -22.21 -1.40
N GLN A 528 -1.75 -21.54 -1.18
CA GLN A 528 -1.51 -20.75 0.03
C GLN A 528 -2.57 -19.68 0.21
N GLN A 529 -2.80 -18.85 -0.82
CA GLN A 529 -3.78 -17.78 -0.78
C GLN A 529 -5.18 -18.32 -0.49
N LYS A 530 -5.56 -19.43 -1.13
CA LYS A 530 -6.86 -20.06 -0.91
C LYS A 530 -7.00 -20.64 0.50
N ALA A 531 -5.96 -21.31 1.01
CA ALA A 531 -5.97 -21.85 2.36
C ALA A 531 -6.05 -20.74 3.43
N VAL A 532 -5.36 -19.61 3.23
CA VAL A 532 -5.50 -18.43 4.08
C VAL A 532 -6.93 -17.90 4.06
N GLU A 533 -7.53 -17.71 2.89
CA GLU A 533 -8.94 -17.28 2.75
C GLU A 533 -9.89 -18.21 3.53
N LEU A 534 -9.76 -19.53 3.35
CA LEU A 534 -10.59 -20.54 4.00
C LEU A 534 -10.37 -20.58 5.52
N SER A 535 -9.12 -20.37 5.97
CA SER A 535 -8.81 -20.30 7.39
C SER A 535 -9.50 -19.10 8.05
N MET A 536 -9.76 -18.01 7.33
CA MET A 536 -10.39 -16.82 7.91
C MET A 536 -11.91 -16.93 8.08
N ILE A 537 -12.53 -18.01 7.60
CA ILE A 537 -13.96 -18.27 7.79
C ILE A 537 -14.28 -18.38 9.29
N PRO A 538 -15.24 -17.60 9.82
CA PRO A 538 -15.66 -17.70 11.22
C PRO A 538 -16.37 -19.04 11.45
N MET A 539 -15.92 -19.81 12.43
CA MET A 539 -16.49 -21.13 12.77
C MET A 539 -16.60 -21.28 14.29
N SER A 540 -17.57 -22.09 14.74
CA SER A 540 -17.66 -22.55 16.14
C SER A 540 -16.52 -23.53 16.46
N ASP A 541 -16.07 -23.58 17.71
CA ASP A 541 -15.01 -24.53 18.11
C ASP A 541 -15.50 -26.00 18.14
N GLN A 542 -16.82 -26.20 18.24
CA GLN A 542 -17.47 -27.51 18.14
C GLN A 542 -18.09 -27.65 16.75
N ALA A 543 -17.66 -28.67 15.99
CA ALA A 543 -18.35 -29.07 14.78
C ALA A 543 -19.52 -29.98 15.16
N GLU A 544 -20.73 -29.62 14.73
CA GLU A 544 -21.87 -30.53 14.83
C GLU A 544 -21.71 -31.61 13.76
N GLU A 545 -21.84 -32.88 14.13
CA GLU A 545 -21.64 -34.02 13.21
C GLU A 545 -22.57 -33.92 11.98
N ARG A 546 -23.79 -33.44 12.20
CA ARG A 546 -24.78 -33.13 11.15
C ARG A 546 -24.30 -32.09 10.14
N GLU A 547 -23.57 -31.06 10.57
CA GLU A 547 -23.05 -30.01 9.67
C GLU A 547 -22.06 -30.60 8.67
N ILE A 548 -21.22 -31.53 9.12
CA ILE A 548 -20.21 -32.19 8.31
C ILE A 548 -20.88 -33.12 7.30
N GLU A 549 -21.84 -33.94 7.75
CA GLU A 549 -22.61 -34.85 6.91
C GLU A 549 -23.36 -34.09 5.80
N ASP A 550 -24.05 -33.00 6.14
CA ASP A 550 -24.76 -32.16 5.17
C ASP A 550 -23.81 -31.60 4.10
N CYS A 551 -22.61 -31.18 4.50
CA CYS A 551 -21.62 -30.69 3.55
C CYS A 551 -21.10 -31.81 2.63
N ILE A 552 -20.76 -32.98 3.18
CA ILE A 552 -20.31 -34.14 2.40
C ILE A 552 -21.39 -34.53 1.38
N HIS A 553 -22.65 -34.60 1.81
CA HIS A 553 -23.77 -34.95 0.95
C HIS A 553 -23.94 -33.96 -0.21
N GLN A 554 -23.80 -32.67 0.08
CA GLN A 554 -23.91 -31.64 -0.95
C GLN A 554 -22.78 -31.74 -2.00
N VAL A 555 -21.56 -32.13 -1.60
CA VAL A 555 -20.44 -32.37 -2.52
C VAL A 555 -20.67 -33.62 -3.37
N ILE A 556 -21.08 -34.74 -2.76
CA ILE A 556 -21.40 -36.00 -3.47
C ILE A 556 -22.51 -35.76 -4.50
N LYS A 557 -23.57 -35.05 -4.09
CA LYS A 557 -24.71 -34.72 -4.94
C LYS A 557 -24.27 -33.96 -6.19
N HIS A 558 -23.39 -32.97 -6.05
CA HIS A 558 -22.89 -32.20 -7.17
C HIS A 558 -21.97 -33.03 -8.08
N SER A 559 -21.02 -33.77 -7.51
CA SER A 559 -20.12 -34.65 -8.27
C SER A 559 -20.89 -35.66 -9.12
N LYS A 560 -21.87 -36.35 -8.52
CA LYS A 560 -22.72 -37.30 -9.25
C LYS A 560 -23.60 -36.62 -10.31
N ALA A 561 -24.08 -35.40 -10.06
CA ALA A 561 -24.85 -34.63 -11.04
C ALA A 561 -24.00 -34.23 -12.26
N ALA A 562 -22.73 -33.86 -12.07
CA ALA A 562 -21.80 -33.59 -13.16
C ALA A 562 -21.55 -34.83 -14.01
N VAL A 563 -21.29 -35.99 -13.39
CA VAL A 563 -21.13 -37.27 -14.10
C VAL A 563 -22.38 -37.65 -14.90
N ILE A 564 -23.58 -37.38 -14.36
CA ILE A 564 -24.84 -37.60 -15.10
C ILE A 564 -24.92 -36.69 -16.32
N ALA A 565 -24.54 -35.41 -16.20
CA ALA A 565 -24.60 -34.45 -17.30
C ALA A 565 -23.63 -34.83 -18.44
N ASP A 566 -22.40 -35.23 -18.10
CA ASP A 566 -21.40 -35.68 -19.08
C ASP A 566 -21.90 -36.93 -19.82
N LYS A 567 -22.44 -37.91 -19.08
CA LYS A 567 -23.03 -39.12 -19.68
C LYS A 567 -24.27 -38.82 -20.53
N GLU A 568 -25.08 -37.82 -20.17
CA GLU A 568 -26.22 -37.38 -20.99
C GLU A 568 -25.77 -36.73 -22.30
N GLU A 569 -24.62 -36.04 -22.31
CA GLU A 569 -24.04 -35.47 -23.52
C GLU A 569 -23.37 -36.54 -24.40
N GLU A 570 -22.60 -37.46 -23.82
CA GLU A 570 -22.07 -38.64 -24.51
C GLU A 570 -23.19 -39.46 -25.15
N ARG A 571 -24.33 -39.60 -24.45
CA ARG A 571 -25.50 -40.30 -24.98
C ARG A 571 -26.05 -39.61 -26.23
N LYS A 572 -26.21 -38.28 -26.20
CA LYS A 572 -26.68 -37.52 -27.36
C LYS A 572 -25.72 -37.62 -28.54
N GLN A 573 -24.41 -37.60 -28.29
CA GLN A 573 -23.40 -37.76 -29.34
C GLN A 573 -23.42 -39.18 -29.93
N ALA A 574 -23.62 -40.20 -29.10
CA ALA A 574 -23.78 -41.58 -29.55
C ALA A 574 -25.05 -41.77 -30.39
N GLU A 575 -26.17 -41.13 -30.01
CA GLU A 575 -27.43 -41.10 -30.78
C GLU A 575 -27.25 -40.42 -32.13
N GLN A 576 -26.60 -39.26 -32.17
CA GLN A 576 -26.32 -38.51 -33.41
C GLN A 576 -25.35 -39.26 -34.35
N SER A 577 -24.43 -40.05 -33.79
CA SER A 577 -23.47 -40.86 -34.56
C SER A 577 -24.01 -42.24 -34.95
N GLY A 578 -25.27 -42.56 -34.64
CA GLY A 578 -25.91 -43.83 -34.99
C GLY A 578 -25.50 -45.04 -34.13
N HIS A 579 -24.77 -44.83 -33.02
CA HIS A 579 -24.33 -45.88 -32.09
C HIS A 579 -25.39 -46.15 -31.00
N TYR A 580 -26.56 -46.66 -31.40
CA TYR A 580 -27.70 -46.84 -30.48
C TYR A 580 -27.48 -47.82 -29.33
N GLN A 581 -26.60 -48.82 -29.50
CA GLN A 581 -26.25 -49.74 -28.41
C GLN A 581 -25.46 -49.04 -27.29
N LEU A 582 -24.54 -48.14 -27.64
CA LEU A 582 -23.78 -47.34 -26.68
C LEU A 582 -24.71 -46.35 -25.95
N ALA A 583 -25.64 -45.73 -26.67
CA ALA A 583 -26.64 -44.85 -26.06
C ALA A 583 -27.51 -45.58 -25.01
N ALA A 584 -27.94 -46.81 -25.29
CA ALA A 584 -28.72 -47.62 -24.33
C ALA A 584 -27.92 -48.03 -23.08
N GLN A 585 -26.62 -48.30 -23.23
CA GLN A 585 -25.71 -48.55 -22.10
C GLN A 585 -25.59 -47.31 -21.21
N LEU A 586 -25.33 -46.14 -21.80
CA LEU A 586 -25.23 -44.86 -21.08
C LEU A 586 -26.52 -44.52 -20.32
N VAL A 587 -27.71 -44.82 -20.87
CA VAL A 587 -29.00 -44.66 -20.16
C VAL A 587 -29.08 -45.52 -18.91
N SER A 588 -28.64 -46.79 -18.99
CA SER A 588 -28.66 -47.71 -17.86
C SER A 588 -27.72 -47.25 -16.75
N GLU A 589 -26.55 -46.74 -17.11
CA GLU A 589 -25.59 -46.14 -16.18
C GLU A 589 -26.14 -44.87 -15.51
N ILE A 590 -26.75 -43.95 -16.27
CA ILE A 590 -27.39 -42.74 -15.72
C ILE A 590 -28.49 -43.11 -14.71
N ILE A 591 -29.33 -44.11 -15.02
CA ILE A 591 -30.37 -44.59 -14.09
C ILE A 591 -29.76 -45.19 -12.83
N GLY A 592 -28.67 -45.94 -12.95
CA GLY A 592 -27.92 -46.48 -11.81
C GLY A 592 -27.42 -45.39 -10.87
N ILE A 593 -26.80 -44.34 -11.42
CA ILE A 593 -26.28 -43.21 -10.65
C ILE A 593 -27.42 -42.42 -9.99
N LYS A 594 -28.54 -42.18 -10.70
CA LYS A 594 -29.74 -41.51 -10.14
C LYS A 594 -30.36 -42.31 -8.99
N LYS A 595 -30.38 -43.65 -9.06
CA LYS A 595 -30.86 -44.50 -7.96
C LYS A 595 -29.96 -44.41 -6.71
N GLN A 596 -28.64 -44.40 -6.89
CA GLN A 596 -27.69 -44.22 -5.78
C GLN A 596 -27.83 -42.85 -5.11
N LEU A 597 -28.20 -41.82 -5.86
CA LEU A 597 -28.42 -40.47 -5.35
C LEU A 597 -29.71 -40.37 -4.52
N ASN A 598 -30.74 -41.14 -4.88
CA ASN A 598 -32.00 -41.22 -4.15
C ASN A 598 -31.94 -42.18 -2.94
N ALA A 599 -31.16 -43.26 -3.00
CA ALA A 599 -30.97 -44.18 -1.88
C ALA A 599 -30.30 -43.50 -0.67
N HIS A 600 -29.33 -42.62 -0.93
CA HIS A 600 -28.65 -41.85 0.12
C HIS A 600 -29.56 -40.79 0.79
N ASN A 601 -30.58 -40.28 0.07
CA ASN A 601 -31.58 -39.37 0.64
C ASN A 601 -32.58 -40.10 1.55
N ALA A 602 -32.77 -41.42 1.39
CA ALA A 602 -33.73 -42.21 2.15
C ALA A 602 -33.15 -42.81 3.44
N GLU A 603 -31.82 -42.81 3.61
CA GLU A 603 -31.14 -43.24 4.86
C GLU A 603 -31.05 -42.10 5.90
N GLN A 604 -31.51 -40.89 5.56
CA GLN A 604 -31.47 -39.70 6.42
C GLN A 604 -32.85 -39.16 6.87
N GLU A 605 -33.95 -39.77 6.41
CA GLU A 605 -35.28 -39.62 7.02
C GLU A 605 -35.47 -40.67 8.12
#